data_AF-A0A369AB89-F1
#
_entry.id   AF-A0A369AB89-F1
#
_cell.length_a   1.000
_cell.length_b   1.000
_cell.length_c   1.000
_cell.angle_alpha   90.00
_cell.angle_beta   90.00
_cell.angle_gamma   90.00
#
_symmetry.space_group_name_H-M   'P 1'
#
loop_
_entity.id
_entity.type
_entity.pdbx_description
1 polymer ?
#
loop_
_entity_poly.entity_id
_entity_poly.type
_entity_poly.pdbx_seq_one_letter_code
_entity_poly.pdbx_strand_id
1 'polypeptide(L)'
;MRSCTGKIFLVWLFIVNYVFSQNVEIRSFEVYFIYNSDKLTREARNQIDEWLFGKDRMRLVGVELGGHCDSMGTDAYNMDLSRRRAENVRLYLISKGLELKDITLNYYGRTRPKYSNETEEGKAKNRRCELIAEFVVAEPGHSEERIADLELKAGERYVLPNLHFIANQVVPHWYSLKVMNELLLVLLQRRGLKVEIQGHVCCNNDHRLSEDRARFITNFLISHGVDPGRLQYKGFGNRRPAEKETNEETRMKNRRIEAFVLFDTGERIEVKGFTPVNSWRFELPGIRFFPAKNNMPPASRFNLKLIASDIENSFGYRYTFYIKADNERLMKQRIAFVERELAGEIRSGDKYKVVAWEDIPANKYHILPDMYVLIEKK
;
A
#
# COMPACT_ATOMS: atom_id res chain seq x y z
N MET A 1 20.70 45.60 -52.29
CA MET A 1 20.81 45.70 -50.82
C MET A 1 19.44 45.44 -50.21
N ARG A 2 19.19 44.21 -49.74
CA ARG A 2 17.94 43.83 -49.04
C ARG A 2 18.29 43.69 -47.56
N SER A 3 17.81 44.58 -46.69
CA SER A 3 18.05 44.48 -45.25
C SER A 3 16.95 43.66 -44.58
N CYS A 4 17.40 42.76 -43.71
CA CYS A 4 16.63 41.82 -42.91
C CYS A 4 15.58 42.51 -42.03
N THR A 5 14.34 42.02 -42.08
CA THR A 5 13.36 42.16 -41.01
C THR A 5 13.43 40.91 -40.13
N GLY A 6 13.78 41.11 -38.86
CA GLY A 6 13.87 40.04 -37.86
C GLY A 6 12.50 39.43 -37.59
N LYS A 7 12.39 38.10 -37.76
CA LYS A 7 11.26 37.32 -37.26
C LYS A 7 11.57 36.88 -35.83
N ILE A 8 10.81 37.45 -34.89
CA ILE A 8 10.74 37.01 -33.50
C ILE A 8 10.07 35.63 -33.48
N PHE A 9 10.82 34.59 -33.12
CA PHE A 9 10.28 33.27 -32.82
C PHE A 9 9.62 33.32 -31.43
N LEU A 10 8.29 33.38 -31.39
CA LEU A 10 7.50 33.15 -30.19
C LEU A 10 7.50 31.65 -29.90
N VAL A 11 8.39 31.23 -29.00
CA VAL A 11 8.36 29.89 -28.39
C VAL A 11 7.14 29.84 -27.48
N TRP A 12 6.09 29.15 -27.92
CA TRP A 12 4.98 28.77 -27.06
C TRP A 12 5.48 27.77 -26.01
N LEU A 13 5.66 28.24 -24.78
CA LEU A 13 5.84 27.42 -23.59
C LEU A 13 4.52 26.66 -23.32
N PHE A 14 4.37 25.47 -23.90
CA PHE A 14 3.39 24.50 -23.43
C PHE A 14 3.90 23.91 -22.11
N ILE A 15 3.60 24.59 -21.00
CA ILE A 15 3.66 23.98 -19.67
C ILE A 15 2.41 23.10 -19.56
N VAL A 16 2.55 21.83 -19.94
CA VAL A 16 1.54 20.83 -19.60
C VAL A 16 1.86 20.30 -18.21
N ASN A 17 1.25 20.92 -17.20
CA ASN A 17 1.14 20.34 -15.86
C ASN A 17 0.11 19.20 -15.95
N TYR A 18 0.54 17.95 -16.05
CA TYR A 18 -0.32 16.81 -15.78
C TYR A 18 0.00 16.24 -14.40
N VAL A 19 -0.84 16.61 -13.43
CA VAL A 19 -0.94 15.97 -12.12
C VAL A 19 -1.83 14.76 -12.31
N PHE A 20 -1.33 13.54 -12.06
CA PHE A 20 -2.17 12.34 -12.00
C PHE A 20 -1.94 11.58 -10.70
N SER A 21 -2.93 11.68 -9.82
CA SER A 21 -3.11 10.87 -8.62
C SER A 21 -4.31 9.96 -8.88
N GLN A 22 -4.17 8.64 -8.74
CA GLN A 22 -5.35 7.81 -8.48
C GLN A 22 -5.71 8.06 -7.02
N ASN A 23 -6.69 8.93 -6.80
CA ASN A 23 -7.13 9.30 -5.47
C ASN A 23 -7.86 8.09 -4.84
N VAL A 24 -7.14 7.30 -4.05
CA VAL A 24 -7.75 6.36 -3.11
C VAL A 24 -8.26 7.17 -1.93
N GLU A 25 -9.58 7.20 -1.76
CA GLU A 25 -10.23 7.87 -0.65
C GLU A 25 -10.71 6.82 0.35
N ILE A 26 -10.12 6.82 1.54
CA ILE A 26 -10.59 6.01 2.66
C ILE A 26 -11.62 6.85 3.42
N ARG A 27 -12.83 6.32 3.55
CA ARG A 27 -13.88 6.95 4.34
C ARG A 27 -14.27 6.07 5.50
N SER A 28 -14.74 6.69 6.58
CA SER A 28 -15.38 5.99 7.68
C SER A 28 -16.81 6.48 7.88
N PHE A 29 -17.66 5.58 8.35
CA PHE A 29 -19.05 5.86 8.71
C PHE A 29 -19.48 5.00 9.89
N GLU A 30 -20.44 5.49 10.66
CA GLU A 30 -20.95 4.80 11.84
C GLU A 30 -22.45 4.58 11.70
N VAL A 31 -22.85 3.32 11.84
CA VAL A 31 -24.25 2.91 11.88
C VAL A 31 -24.62 2.59 13.31
N TYR A 32 -25.67 3.21 13.83
CA TYR A 32 -26.10 3.02 15.21
C TYR A 32 -27.25 2.02 15.34
N PHE A 33 -27.31 1.37 16.49
CA PHE A 33 -28.32 0.40 16.85
C PHE A 33 -29.06 0.83 18.12
N ILE A 34 -30.35 0.55 18.16
CA ILE A 34 -31.11 0.68 19.41
C ILE A 34 -30.63 -0.32 20.46
N TYR A 35 -30.98 -0.06 21.71
CA TYR A 35 -30.62 -0.91 22.83
C TYR A 35 -31.01 -2.37 22.56
N ASN A 36 -30.09 -3.27 22.89
CA ASN A 36 -30.26 -4.71 22.77
C ASN A 36 -30.67 -5.25 21.38
N SER A 37 -30.32 -4.53 20.31
CA SER A 37 -30.68 -4.91 18.95
C SER A 37 -29.46 -4.95 18.02
N ASP A 38 -29.52 -5.87 17.06
CA ASP A 38 -28.64 -6.00 15.90
C ASP A 38 -29.37 -5.69 14.58
N LYS A 39 -30.65 -5.32 14.63
CA LYS A 39 -31.46 -5.03 13.45
C LYS A 39 -31.16 -3.64 12.89
N LEU A 40 -30.89 -3.58 11.59
CA LEU A 40 -30.81 -2.31 10.85
C LEU A 40 -32.21 -1.73 10.61
N THR A 41 -32.43 -0.52 11.13
CA THR A 41 -33.61 0.29 10.81
C THR A 41 -33.60 0.68 9.33
N ARG A 42 -34.76 1.13 8.82
CA ARG A 42 -34.84 1.64 7.45
C ARG A 42 -33.99 2.90 7.28
N GLU A 43 -33.97 3.74 8.30
CA GLU A 43 -33.21 4.97 8.34
C GLU A 43 -31.70 4.69 8.29
N ALA A 44 -31.21 3.71 9.06
CA ALA A 44 -29.81 3.26 9.00
C ALA A 44 -29.43 2.72 7.62
N ARG A 45 -30.31 1.93 6.99
CA ARG A 45 -30.11 1.41 5.63
C ARG A 45 -29.98 2.53 4.60
N ASN A 46 -30.85 3.54 4.67
CA ASN A 46 -30.78 4.70 3.78
C ASN A 46 -29.48 5.49 3.96
N GLN A 47 -29.01 5.66 5.21
CA GLN A 47 -27.74 6.33 5.49
C GLN A 47 -26.54 5.56 4.93
N ILE A 48 -26.53 4.22 5.06
CA ILE A 48 -25.49 3.36 4.46
C ILE A 48 -25.50 3.52 2.93
N ASP A 49 -26.69 3.50 2.31
CA ASP A 49 -26.83 3.62 0.86
C ASP A 49 -26.32 4.97 0.36
N GLU A 50 -26.74 6.06 1.00
CA GLU A 50 -26.30 7.42 0.66
C GLU A 50 -24.77 7.56 0.82
N TRP A 51 -24.20 7.00 1.88
CA TRP A 51 -22.77 7.08 2.14
C TRP A 51 -21.92 6.24 1.18
N LEU A 52 -22.36 5.04 0.82
CA LEU A 52 -21.60 4.14 -0.07
C LEU A 52 -21.83 4.40 -1.55
N PHE A 53 -23.06 4.72 -1.95
CA PHE A 53 -23.47 4.75 -3.36
C PHE A 53 -23.92 6.14 -3.82
N GLY A 54 -24.04 7.13 -2.93
CA GLY A 54 -24.51 8.47 -3.26
C GLY A 54 -23.54 9.35 -4.05
N LYS A 55 -22.41 8.82 -4.54
CA LYS A 55 -21.44 9.58 -5.35
C LYS A 55 -21.06 8.82 -6.62
N ASP A 56 -21.57 9.29 -7.75
CA ASP A 56 -21.46 8.68 -9.09
C ASP A 56 -20.03 8.51 -9.64
N ARG A 57 -19.01 9.03 -8.94
CA ARG A 57 -17.62 9.10 -9.41
C ARG A 57 -16.65 8.29 -8.55
N MET A 58 -17.13 7.42 -7.67
CA MET A 58 -16.28 6.63 -6.79
C MET A 58 -16.68 5.17 -6.84
N ARG A 59 -15.73 4.32 -7.23
CA ARG A 59 -15.89 2.88 -7.20
C ARG A 59 -15.45 2.35 -5.84
N LEU A 60 -16.35 1.68 -5.15
CA LEU A 60 -16.04 0.95 -3.94
C LEU A 60 -15.12 -0.24 -4.26
N VAL A 61 -14.03 -0.38 -3.50
CA VAL A 61 -13.03 -1.44 -3.66
C VAL A 61 -13.12 -2.46 -2.54
N GLY A 62 -13.44 -2.00 -1.33
CA GLY A 62 -13.62 -2.87 -0.18
C GLY A 62 -14.23 -2.14 1.00
N VAL A 63 -14.80 -2.90 1.94
CA VAL A 63 -15.38 -2.40 3.17
C VAL A 63 -14.94 -3.26 4.35
N GLU A 64 -14.40 -2.65 5.39
CA GLU A 64 -14.23 -3.27 6.70
C GLU A 64 -15.39 -2.88 7.63
N LEU A 65 -15.90 -3.86 8.38
CA LEU A 65 -16.95 -3.70 9.36
C LEU A 65 -16.42 -3.99 10.77
N GLY A 66 -16.70 -3.10 11.72
CA GLY A 66 -16.35 -3.28 13.13
C GLY A 66 -17.58 -3.17 14.04
N GLY A 67 -18.02 -4.28 14.64
CA GLY A 67 -19.15 -4.27 15.58
C GLY A 67 -18.77 -3.87 17.00
N HIS A 68 -19.59 -3.04 17.66
CA HIS A 68 -19.38 -2.56 19.04
C HIS A 68 -20.65 -2.59 19.89
N CYS A 69 -20.46 -2.63 21.21
CA CYS A 69 -21.50 -2.50 22.23
C CYS A 69 -21.16 -1.42 23.26
N ASP A 70 -22.19 -0.99 24.00
CA ASP A 70 -22.02 -0.15 25.20
C ASP A 70 -21.57 -0.96 26.41
N SER A 71 -21.44 -0.33 27.57
CA SER A 71 -20.94 -0.98 28.79
C SER A 71 -21.90 -1.98 29.44
N MET A 72 -23.17 -2.04 29.01
CA MET A 72 -24.21 -2.84 29.66
C MET A 72 -24.16 -4.31 29.23
N GLY A 73 -24.44 -5.22 30.16
CA GLY A 73 -24.44 -6.66 29.90
C GLY A 73 -23.05 -7.31 30.04
N THR A 74 -23.01 -8.64 29.87
CA THR A 74 -21.78 -9.43 30.04
C THR A 74 -20.86 -9.32 28.82
N ASP A 75 -19.56 -9.60 29.00
CA ASP A 75 -18.61 -9.58 27.89
C ASP A 75 -18.93 -10.60 26.80
N ALA A 76 -19.30 -11.82 27.18
CA ALA A 76 -19.71 -12.87 26.24
C ALA A 76 -20.93 -12.46 25.42
N TYR A 77 -21.94 -11.88 26.09
CA TYR A 77 -23.14 -11.39 25.43
C TYR A 77 -22.82 -10.26 24.45
N ASN A 78 -22.01 -9.28 24.86
CA ASN A 78 -21.65 -8.15 24.02
C ASN A 78 -20.78 -8.55 22.84
N MET A 79 -19.89 -9.54 23.00
CA MET A 79 -19.10 -10.05 21.90
C MET A 79 -20.00 -10.64 20.80
N ASP A 80 -20.93 -11.50 21.19
CA ASP A 80 -21.90 -12.14 20.29
C ASP A 80 -22.87 -11.13 19.64
N LEU A 81 -23.37 -10.15 20.42
CA LEU A 81 -24.22 -9.07 19.89
C LEU A 81 -23.48 -8.18 18.89
N SER A 82 -22.23 -7.83 19.18
CA SER A 82 -21.41 -7.02 18.28
C SER A 82 -21.08 -7.75 16.97
N ARG A 83 -20.87 -9.08 17.01
CA ARG A 83 -20.73 -9.92 15.82
C ARG A 83 -21.99 -9.86 14.96
N ARG A 84 -23.17 -10.11 15.55
CA ARG A 84 -24.45 -10.05 14.81
C ARG A 84 -24.71 -8.69 14.17
N ARG A 85 -24.35 -7.59 14.84
CA ARG A 85 -24.44 -6.23 14.27
C ARG A 85 -23.62 -6.10 12.99
N ALA A 86 -22.35 -6.51 13.02
CA ALA A 86 -21.49 -6.48 11.85
C ALA A 86 -21.98 -7.45 10.75
N GLU A 87 -22.49 -8.62 11.13
CA GLU A 87 -23.04 -9.61 10.19
C GLU A 87 -24.29 -9.09 9.47
N ASN A 88 -25.20 -8.42 10.18
CA ASN A 88 -26.38 -7.81 9.54
C ASN A 88 -26.01 -6.68 8.58
N VAL A 89 -24.99 -5.88 8.90
CA VAL A 89 -24.45 -4.88 7.95
C VAL A 89 -23.85 -5.58 6.74
N ARG A 90 -23.04 -6.62 6.93
CA ARG A 90 -22.47 -7.41 5.82
C ARG A 90 -23.54 -8.01 4.91
N LEU A 91 -24.56 -8.66 5.49
CA LEU A 91 -25.66 -9.25 4.73
C LEU A 91 -26.42 -8.18 3.92
N TYR A 92 -26.63 -7.01 4.52
CA TYR A 92 -27.20 -5.86 3.83
C TYR A 92 -26.33 -5.41 2.65
N LEU A 93 -25.01 -5.25 2.83
CA LEU A 93 -24.12 -4.88 1.73
C LEU A 93 -24.06 -5.94 0.62
N ILE A 94 -24.10 -7.22 0.95
CA ILE A 94 -24.18 -8.31 -0.04
C ILE A 94 -25.48 -8.21 -0.85
N SER A 95 -26.61 -7.92 -0.20
CA SER A 95 -27.87 -7.68 -0.90
C SER A 95 -27.86 -6.46 -1.82
N LYS A 96 -26.87 -5.56 -1.66
CA LYS A 96 -26.60 -4.40 -2.54
C LYS A 96 -25.60 -4.72 -3.65
N GLY A 97 -25.12 -5.97 -3.73
CA GLY A 97 -24.26 -6.46 -4.80
C GLY A 97 -22.76 -6.48 -4.48
N LEU A 98 -22.35 -6.23 -3.23
CA LEU A 98 -20.95 -6.43 -2.83
C LEU A 98 -20.65 -7.92 -2.72
N GLU A 99 -19.47 -8.33 -3.19
CA GLU A 99 -19.01 -9.70 -3.03
C GLU A 99 -18.44 -9.95 -1.63
N LEU A 100 -18.56 -11.20 -1.15
CA LEU A 100 -18.04 -11.60 0.16
C LEU A 100 -16.54 -11.31 0.33
N LYS A 101 -15.76 -11.41 -0.75
CA LYS A 101 -14.31 -11.18 -0.74
C LYS A 101 -13.94 -9.70 -0.50
N ASP A 102 -14.87 -8.78 -0.77
CA ASP A 102 -14.66 -7.33 -0.66
C ASP A 102 -15.13 -6.80 0.71
N ILE A 103 -15.64 -7.67 1.59
CA ILE A 103 -16.13 -7.29 2.92
C ILE A 103 -15.35 -8.04 4.00
N THR A 104 -14.65 -7.29 4.85
CA THR A 104 -13.98 -7.83 6.05
C THR A 104 -14.83 -7.58 7.28
N LEU A 105 -14.95 -8.58 8.16
CA LEU A 105 -15.81 -8.52 9.34
C LEU A 105 -14.99 -8.67 10.63
N ASN A 106 -15.06 -7.67 11.50
CA ASN A 106 -14.48 -7.61 12.82
C ASN A 106 -15.55 -7.26 13.88
N TYR A 107 -15.31 -7.62 15.14
CA TYR A 107 -16.21 -7.33 16.25
C TYR A 107 -15.47 -7.30 17.58
N TYR A 108 -15.90 -6.43 18.48
CA TYR A 108 -15.10 -6.05 19.65
C TYR A 108 -15.88 -6.09 20.97
N GLY A 109 -17.18 -6.40 20.93
CA GLY A 109 -18.06 -6.26 22.08
C GLY A 109 -17.97 -4.87 22.70
N ARG A 110 -17.87 -4.81 24.03
CA ARG A 110 -17.73 -3.56 24.78
C ARG A 110 -16.28 -3.13 25.07
N THR A 111 -15.29 -3.82 24.50
CA THR A 111 -13.87 -3.64 24.84
C THR A 111 -13.22 -2.41 24.20
N ARG A 112 -13.90 -1.78 23.22
CA ARG A 112 -13.41 -0.59 22.50
C ARG A 112 -14.45 0.53 22.49
N PRO A 113 -14.75 1.15 23.65
CA PRO A 113 -15.65 2.30 23.69
C PRO A 113 -15.00 3.50 23.00
N LYS A 114 -15.79 4.22 22.20
CA LYS A 114 -15.36 5.47 21.53
C LYS A 114 -15.98 6.69 22.21
N TYR A 115 -17.16 6.53 22.79
CA TYR A 115 -17.91 7.55 23.49
C TYR A 115 -18.03 7.20 24.99
N SER A 116 -18.39 8.19 25.82
CA SER A 116 -18.60 7.95 27.26
C SER A 116 -19.68 6.88 27.49
N ASN A 117 -19.49 6.03 28.49
CA ASN A 117 -20.52 5.09 28.94
C ASN A 117 -21.25 5.59 30.21
N GLU A 118 -20.99 6.83 30.61
CA GLU A 118 -21.58 7.44 31.80
C GLU A 118 -22.94 8.08 31.51
N THR A 119 -23.19 8.47 30.26
CA THR A 119 -24.47 9.03 29.81
C THR A 119 -25.17 8.11 28.82
N GLU A 120 -26.50 8.19 28.74
CA GLU A 120 -27.26 7.35 27.80
C GLU A 120 -26.95 7.72 26.34
N GLU A 121 -26.70 9.00 26.05
CA GLU A 121 -26.31 9.47 24.71
C GLU A 121 -24.98 8.84 24.28
N GLY A 122 -24.02 8.75 25.20
CA GLY A 122 -22.72 8.13 24.91
C GLY A 122 -22.84 6.61 24.73
N LYS A 123 -23.64 5.93 25.56
CA LYS A 123 -23.97 4.50 25.38
C LYS A 123 -24.64 4.25 24.03
N ALA A 124 -25.59 5.09 23.63
CA ALA A 124 -26.25 5.00 22.33
C ALA A 124 -25.25 5.04 21.17
N LYS A 125 -24.24 5.92 21.25
CA LYS A 125 -23.19 5.97 20.22
C LYS A 125 -22.21 4.80 20.27
N ASN A 126 -22.05 4.15 21.42
CA ASN A 126 -21.24 2.93 21.53
C ASN A 126 -21.95 1.69 20.97
N ARG A 127 -23.28 1.70 20.85
CA ARG A 127 -24.07 0.69 20.14
C ARG A 127 -23.98 0.93 18.62
N ARG A 128 -22.83 0.60 18.02
CA ARG A 128 -22.55 0.92 16.61
C ARG A 128 -21.90 -0.21 15.81
N CYS A 129 -21.93 -0.08 14.50
CA CYS A 129 -21.01 -0.71 13.57
C CYS A 129 -20.22 0.39 12.85
N GLU A 130 -18.90 0.30 12.88
CA GLU A 130 -18.01 1.15 12.08
C GLU A 130 -17.85 0.53 10.70
N LEU A 131 -17.95 1.34 9.66
CA LEU A 131 -17.70 0.97 8.27
C LEU A 131 -16.48 1.78 7.82
N ILE A 132 -15.45 1.11 7.32
CA ILE A 132 -14.29 1.76 6.70
C ILE A 132 -14.27 1.30 5.24
N ALA A 133 -14.52 2.22 4.32
CA ALA A 133 -14.64 1.93 2.89
C ALA A 133 -13.48 2.51 2.11
N GLU A 134 -12.91 1.70 1.24
CA GLU A 134 -11.92 2.11 0.26
C GLU A 134 -12.63 2.47 -1.05
N PHE A 135 -12.52 3.73 -1.46
CA PHE A 135 -13.02 4.20 -2.74
C PHE A 135 -11.87 4.53 -3.66
N VAL A 136 -12.02 4.17 -4.93
CA VAL A 136 -11.20 4.69 -6.02
C VAL A 136 -12.07 5.66 -6.81
N VAL A 137 -11.60 6.88 -7.00
CA VAL A 137 -12.31 7.84 -7.87
C VAL A 137 -12.34 7.28 -9.30
N ALA A 138 -13.54 6.94 -9.78
CA ALA A 138 -13.81 6.64 -11.18
C ALA A 138 -14.19 7.96 -11.86
N GLU A 139 -13.23 8.59 -12.55
CA GLU A 139 -13.54 9.79 -13.32
C GLU A 139 -14.16 9.44 -14.68
N PRO A 140 -15.30 10.04 -15.06
CA PRO A 140 -15.83 9.90 -16.40
C PRO A 140 -14.97 10.72 -17.37
N GLY A 141 -14.24 10.04 -18.26
CA GLY A 141 -13.50 10.66 -19.36
C GLY A 141 -11.99 10.81 -19.16
N HIS A 142 -11.42 10.38 -18.03
CA HIS A 142 -9.98 10.13 -17.92
C HIS A 142 -9.74 8.63 -18.06
N SER A 143 -9.08 8.22 -19.15
CA SER A 143 -8.36 6.95 -19.15
C SER A 143 -7.51 6.90 -17.88
N GLU A 144 -7.56 5.81 -17.12
CA GLU A 144 -6.41 5.41 -16.33
C GLU A 144 -5.25 5.39 -17.32
N GLU A 145 -4.41 6.43 -17.37
CA GLU A 145 -3.16 6.36 -18.10
C GLU A 145 -2.26 5.41 -17.30
N ARG A 146 -2.53 4.11 -17.45
CA ARG A 146 -1.62 3.06 -17.03
C ARG A 146 -0.32 3.37 -17.75
N ILE A 147 0.81 3.16 -17.09
CA ILE A 147 2.09 3.32 -17.79
C ILE A 147 2.19 2.42 -19.03
N ALA A 148 1.42 1.32 -19.03
CA ALA A 148 1.16 0.44 -20.17
C ALA A 148 0.58 1.17 -21.41
N ASP A 149 -0.29 2.15 -21.19
CA ASP A 149 -1.03 2.85 -22.23
C ASP A 149 -0.34 4.15 -22.68
N LEU A 150 0.58 4.67 -21.85
CA LEU A 150 1.32 5.90 -22.14
C LEU A 150 2.20 5.80 -23.38
N GLU A 151 2.17 6.85 -24.21
CA GLU A 151 3.15 7.04 -25.27
C GLU A 151 4.46 7.59 -24.67
N LEU A 152 5.32 6.67 -24.23
CA LEU A 152 6.63 7.03 -23.66
C LEU A 152 7.56 7.64 -24.71
N LYS A 153 8.08 8.84 -24.43
CA LYS A 153 8.99 9.61 -25.29
C LYS A 153 10.35 9.78 -24.64
N ALA A 154 11.41 9.60 -25.42
CA ALA A 154 12.78 9.80 -24.95
C ALA A 154 12.99 11.24 -24.45
N GLY A 155 13.61 11.39 -23.28
CA GLY A 155 13.82 12.67 -22.61
C GLY A 155 12.67 13.12 -21.69
N GLU A 156 11.56 12.38 -21.63
CA GLU A 156 10.45 12.68 -20.72
C GLU A 156 10.52 11.89 -19.40
N ARG A 157 9.89 12.44 -18.36
CA ARG A 157 9.73 11.79 -17.05
C ARG A 157 8.27 11.44 -16.84
N TYR A 158 8.05 10.22 -16.39
CA TYR A 158 6.73 9.73 -16.04
C TYR A 158 6.73 9.34 -14.57
N VAL A 159 5.87 9.98 -13.78
CA VAL A 159 5.66 9.58 -12.38
C VAL A 159 5.03 8.20 -12.38
N LEU A 160 5.54 7.28 -11.55
CA LEU A 160 4.94 5.97 -11.33
C LEU A 160 3.83 6.13 -10.27
N PRO A 161 2.55 6.15 -10.67
CA PRO A 161 1.46 6.46 -9.74
C PRO A 161 1.37 5.38 -8.66
N ASN A 162 1.00 5.74 -7.43
CA ASN A 162 0.82 4.80 -6.31
C ASN A 162 2.03 3.90 -6.02
N LEU A 163 3.23 4.27 -6.49
CA LEU A 163 4.45 3.57 -6.17
C LEU A 163 5.12 4.23 -4.96
N HIS A 164 4.68 3.81 -3.78
CA HIS A 164 5.13 4.39 -2.52
C HIS A 164 5.90 3.38 -1.67
N PHE A 165 6.67 3.93 -0.73
CA PHE A 165 7.48 3.20 0.22
C PHE A 165 7.10 3.57 1.65
N ILE A 166 7.18 2.59 2.54
CA ILE A 166 6.89 2.73 3.96
C ILE A 166 7.87 3.75 4.58
N ALA A 167 7.36 4.93 4.94
CA ALA A 167 8.05 5.98 5.69
C ALA A 167 9.51 6.22 5.27
N ASN A 168 10.51 5.93 6.12
CA ASN A 168 11.95 6.11 5.86
C ASN A 168 12.63 4.81 5.43
N GLN A 169 11.90 3.90 4.78
CA GLN A 169 12.40 2.59 4.39
C GLN A 169 12.42 2.42 2.87
N VAL A 170 13.12 1.38 2.42
CA VAL A 170 13.11 0.94 1.01
C VAL A 170 12.06 -0.14 0.75
N VAL A 171 11.18 -0.38 1.73
CA VAL A 171 10.09 -1.34 1.63
C VAL A 171 8.91 -0.68 0.91
N PRO A 172 8.49 -1.13 -0.28
CA PRO A 172 7.30 -0.61 -0.93
C PRO A 172 6.05 -1.02 -0.13
N HIS A 173 5.02 -0.19 -0.16
CA HIS A 173 3.70 -0.60 0.32
C HIS A 173 3.16 -1.77 -0.52
N TRP A 174 2.26 -2.59 0.05
CA TRP A 174 1.67 -3.74 -0.66
C TRP A 174 0.97 -3.35 -1.98
N TYR A 175 0.34 -2.18 -2.05
CA TYR A 175 -0.36 -1.73 -3.25
C TYR A 175 0.58 -1.36 -4.41
N SER A 176 1.85 -1.07 -4.12
CA SER A 176 2.86 -0.66 -5.10
C SER A 176 3.15 -1.73 -6.17
N LEU A 177 2.86 -3.00 -5.88
CA LEU A 177 3.07 -4.12 -6.81
C LEU A 177 2.30 -3.95 -8.12
N LYS A 178 1.08 -3.38 -8.09
CA LYS A 178 0.27 -3.18 -9.29
C LYS A 178 1.07 -2.39 -10.34
N VAL A 179 1.64 -1.27 -9.93
CA VAL A 179 2.36 -0.35 -10.82
C VAL A 179 3.73 -0.91 -11.20
N MET A 180 4.37 -1.67 -10.31
CA MET A 180 5.60 -2.40 -10.66
C MET A 180 5.36 -3.45 -11.75
N ASN A 181 4.24 -4.17 -11.70
CA ASN A 181 3.84 -5.11 -12.75
C ASN A 181 3.49 -4.41 -14.07
N GLU A 182 2.84 -3.24 -14.02
CA GLU A 182 2.57 -2.45 -15.23
C GLU A 182 3.87 -1.99 -15.90
N LEU A 183 4.82 -1.45 -15.13
CA LEU A 183 6.12 -1.06 -15.64
C LEU A 183 6.90 -2.27 -16.19
N LEU A 184 6.84 -3.41 -15.51
CA LEU A 184 7.42 -4.67 -16.00
C LEU A 184 6.83 -5.05 -17.36
N LEU A 185 5.51 -5.06 -17.49
CA LEU A 185 4.84 -5.40 -18.74
C LEU A 185 5.25 -4.45 -19.88
N VAL A 186 5.32 -3.14 -19.62
CA VAL A 186 5.80 -2.15 -20.58
C VAL A 186 7.21 -2.47 -21.07
N LEU A 187 8.13 -2.76 -20.15
CA LEU A 187 9.53 -3.04 -20.49
C LEU A 187 9.69 -4.37 -21.22
N LEU A 188 8.83 -5.36 -20.95
CA LEU A 188 8.79 -6.62 -21.70
C LEU A 188 8.21 -6.42 -23.11
N GLN A 189 7.16 -5.60 -23.24
CA GLN A 189 6.54 -5.26 -24.53
C GLN A 189 7.42 -4.39 -25.41
N ARG A 190 8.23 -3.50 -24.84
CA ARG A 190 9.09 -2.58 -25.61
C ARG A 190 10.54 -2.92 -25.44
N ARG A 191 11.09 -3.86 -26.23
CA ARG A 191 12.47 -4.33 -26.05
C ARG A 191 13.54 -3.26 -26.24
N GLY A 192 13.24 -2.19 -26.99
CA GLY A 192 14.14 -1.05 -27.19
C GLY A 192 14.09 0.01 -26.08
N LEU A 193 13.07 -0.02 -25.20
CA LEU A 193 12.87 0.98 -24.17
C LEU A 193 13.97 0.89 -23.10
N LYS A 194 14.68 1.99 -22.86
CA LYS A 194 15.65 2.17 -21.77
C LYS A 194 15.17 3.25 -20.83
N VAL A 195 15.21 2.98 -19.53
CA VAL A 195 14.72 3.90 -18.48
C VAL A 195 15.71 4.06 -17.34
N GLU A 196 15.79 5.28 -16.80
CA GLU A 196 16.39 5.56 -15.50
C GLU A 196 15.26 5.71 -14.46
N ILE A 197 15.24 4.84 -13.45
CA ILE A 197 14.31 4.95 -12.32
C ILE A 197 14.86 6.02 -11.36
N GLN A 198 14.09 7.06 -11.10
CA GLN A 198 14.49 8.21 -10.29
C GLN A 198 13.70 8.23 -8.98
N GLY A 199 14.39 8.19 -7.85
CA GLY A 199 13.78 8.26 -6.53
C GLY A 199 13.89 9.64 -5.89
N HIS A 200 12.85 10.04 -5.17
CA HIS A 200 12.75 11.34 -4.47
C HIS A 200 12.27 11.16 -3.02
N VAL A 201 12.59 12.12 -2.15
CA VAL A 201 12.13 12.18 -0.75
C VAL A 201 11.67 13.59 -0.37
N CYS A 202 10.75 13.71 0.59
CA CYS A 202 10.13 14.98 0.99
C CYS A 202 11.06 15.87 1.84
N CYS A 203 11.55 15.33 2.94
CA CYS A 203 11.75 16.18 4.11
C CYS A 203 13.23 16.35 4.52
N ASN A 204 14.05 15.32 4.32
CA ASN A 204 15.51 15.36 4.55
C ASN A 204 16.24 15.09 3.23
N ASN A 205 17.45 15.63 3.05
CA ASN A 205 18.31 15.31 1.90
C ASN A 205 18.91 13.91 2.03
N ASP A 206 18.06 12.90 2.07
CA ASP A 206 18.46 11.49 2.14
C ASP A 206 18.61 10.94 0.73
N HIS A 207 19.73 11.32 0.11
CA HIS A 207 20.09 10.85 -1.22
C HIS A 207 20.12 9.33 -1.28
N ARG A 208 20.71 8.70 -0.26
CA ARG A 208 20.90 7.26 -0.20
C ARG A 208 19.57 6.53 -0.16
N LEU A 209 18.62 6.96 0.67
CA LEU A 209 17.28 6.35 0.72
C LEU A 209 16.56 6.45 -0.62
N SER A 210 16.61 7.63 -1.25
CA SER A 210 15.98 7.85 -2.57
C SER A 210 16.59 6.96 -3.66
N GLU A 211 17.91 6.77 -3.63
CA GLU A 211 18.64 5.89 -4.55
C GLU A 211 18.36 4.41 -4.28
N ASP A 212 18.34 4.00 -3.02
CA ASP A 212 18.06 2.63 -2.61
C ASP A 212 16.64 2.19 -3.01
N ARG A 213 15.66 3.10 -2.97
CA ARG A 213 14.30 2.88 -3.49
C ARG A 213 14.26 2.69 -5.00
N ALA A 214 14.97 3.52 -5.75
CA ALA A 214 15.05 3.39 -7.20
C ALA A 214 15.77 2.09 -7.61
N ARG A 215 16.83 1.72 -6.87
CA ARG A 215 17.52 0.44 -7.03
C ARG A 215 16.61 -0.75 -6.73
N PHE A 216 15.75 -0.65 -5.71
CA PHE A 216 14.79 -1.70 -5.38
C PHE A 216 13.90 -2.04 -6.59
N ILE A 217 13.30 -1.02 -7.22
CA ILE A 217 12.43 -1.21 -8.40
C ILE A 217 13.22 -1.79 -9.57
N THR A 218 14.44 -1.30 -9.79
CA THR A 218 15.33 -1.80 -10.85
C THR A 218 15.66 -3.28 -10.66
N ASN A 219 16.01 -3.68 -9.44
CA ASN A 219 16.30 -5.08 -9.11
C ASN A 219 15.06 -5.97 -9.27
N PHE A 220 13.88 -5.47 -8.91
CA PHE A 220 12.63 -6.17 -9.17
C PHE A 220 12.46 -6.43 -10.68
N LEU A 221 12.61 -5.42 -11.53
CA LEU A 221 12.47 -5.55 -12.98
C LEU A 221 13.48 -6.55 -13.57
N ILE A 222 14.75 -6.46 -13.15
CA ILE A 222 15.81 -7.39 -13.58
C ILE A 222 15.48 -8.83 -13.18
N SER A 223 15.05 -9.03 -11.93
CA SER A 223 14.72 -10.37 -11.42
C SER A 223 13.54 -11.04 -12.14
N HIS A 224 12.74 -10.26 -12.88
CA HIS A 224 11.61 -10.70 -13.69
C HIS A 224 11.87 -10.62 -15.20
N GLY A 225 13.13 -10.57 -15.61
CA GLY A 225 13.55 -10.80 -17.00
C GLY A 225 13.76 -9.54 -17.85
N VAL A 226 13.76 -8.34 -17.26
CA VAL A 226 14.20 -7.14 -17.97
C VAL A 226 15.74 -7.12 -18.03
N ASP A 227 16.28 -6.91 -19.22
CA ASP A 227 17.73 -6.81 -19.45
C ASP A 227 18.34 -5.65 -18.62
N PRO A 228 19.34 -5.91 -17.74
CA PRO A 228 20.03 -4.88 -16.97
C PRO A 228 20.59 -3.73 -17.82
N GLY A 229 21.02 -3.99 -19.06
CA GLY A 229 21.56 -2.96 -19.96
C GLY A 229 20.53 -1.90 -20.38
N ARG A 230 19.25 -2.12 -20.08
CA ARG A 230 18.14 -1.21 -20.36
C ARG A 230 17.71 -0.38 -19.15
N LEU A 231 18.29 -0.63 -17.98
CA LEU A 231 17.85 -0.03 -16.73
C LEU A 231 18.99 0.73 -16.06
N GLN A 232 18.68 1.91 -15.57
CA GLN A 232 19.51 2.70 -14.67
C GLN A 232 18.67 3.12 -13.46
N TYR A 233 19.32 3.53 -12.38
CA TYR A 233 18.62 4.13 -11.24
C TYR A 233 19.41 5.31 -10.67
N LYS A 234 18.69 6.26 -10.07
CA LYS A 234 19.30 7.44 -9.46
C LYS A 234 18.45 7.98 -8.31
N GLY A 235 19.10 8.37 -7.21
CA GLY A 235 18.47 9.14 -6.14
C GLY A 235 18.61 10.63 -6.38
N PHE A 236 17.59 11.41 -6.03
CA PHE A 236 17.67 12.88 -6.05
C PHE A 236 17.53 13.51 -4.66
N GLY A 237 17.32 12.71 -3.61
CA GLY A 237 17.03 13.25 -2.29
C GLY A 237 15.78 14.14 -2.33
N ASN A 238 15.84 15.28 -1.66
CA ASN A 238 14.81 16.32 -1.69
C ASN A 238 15.16 17.47 -2.65
N ARG A 239 16.13 17.28 -3.56
CA ARG A 239 16.66 18.37 -4.41
C ARG A 239 15.76 18.73 -5.60
N ARG A 240 14.71 17.94 -5.86
CA ARG A 240 13.76 18.12 -6.97
C ARG A 240 12.32 17.90 -6.50
N PRO A 241 11.79 18.79 -5.63
CA PRO A 241 10.42 18.71 -5.18
C PRO A 241 9.47 18.90 -6.37
N ALA A 242 8.42 18.08 -6.44
CA ALA A 242 7.35 18.23 -7.43
C ALA A 242 6.40 19.38 -7.03
N GLU A 243 6.10 19.50 -5.73
CA GLU A 243 5.26 20.54 -5.17
C GLU A 243 5.85 21.11 -3.88
N LYS A 244 5.41 22.32 -3.52
CA LYS A 244 5.74 22.93 -2.23
C LYS A 244 5.02 22.18 -1.12
N GLU A 245 5.75 21.76 -0.10
CA GLU A 245 5.20 20.98 1.01
C GLU A 245 4.38 21.86 1.96
N THR A 246 3.07 21.67 1.95
CA THR A 246 2.13 22.37 2.83
C THR A 246 1.32 21.42 3.71
N ASN A 247 1.23 20.15 3.33
CA ASN A 247 0.42 19.12 3.97
C ASN A 247 0.98 17.71 3.65
N GLU A 248 0.34 16.65 4.14
CA GLU A 248 0.83 15.29 3.92
C GLU A 248 0.70 14.82 2.45
N GLU A 249 -0.31 15.30 1.74
CA GLU A 249 -0.53 15.00 0.31
C GLU A 249 0.61 15.53 -0.56
N THR A 250 0.99 16.80 -0.38
CA THR A 250 2.13 17.42 -1.07
C THR A 250 3.46 16.73 -0.72
N ARG A 251 3.64 16.25 0.52
CA ARG A 251 4.80 15.41 0.90
C ARG A 251 4.78 14.04 0.23
N MET A 252 3.62 13.44 0.02
CA MET A 252 3.52 12.18 -0.73
C MET A 252 3.94 12.37 -2.19
N LYS A 253 3.51 13.47 -2.84
CA LYS A 253 3.97 13.83 -4.19
C LYS A 253 5.49 14.02 -4.28
N ASN A 254 6.13 14.48 -3.21
CA ASN A 254 7.59 14.60 -3.16
C ASN A 254 8.32 13.28 -2.82
N ARG A 255 7.62 12.24 -2.35
CA ARG A 255 8.12 10.87 -2.12
C ARG A 255 7.86 9.94 -3.32
N ARG A 256 7.82 10.50 -4.51
CA ARG A 256 7.52 9.80 -5.78
C ARG A 256 8.72 9.02 -6.32
N ILE A 257 8.41 8.09 -7.21
CA ILE A 257 9.36 7.49 -8.16
C ILE A 257 8.96 7.92 -9.55
N GLU A 258 9.95 8.22 -10.39
CA GLU A 258 9.75 8.53 -11.80
C GLU A 258 10.51 7.52 -12.67
N ALA A 259 9.97 7.23 -13.85
CA ALA A 259 10.70 6.61 -14.95
C ALA A 259 11.11 7.72 -15.93
N PHE A 260 12.41 7.98 -16.03
CA PHE A 260 12.97 8.85 -17.05
C PHE A 260 13.34 8.02 -18.28
N VAL A 261 12.73 8.31 -19.42
CA VAL A 261 12.97 7.54 -20.65
C VAL A 261 14.28 8.02 -21.26
N LEU A 262 15.30 7.16 -21.23
CA LEU A 262 16.59 7.45 -21.84
C LEU A 262 16.54 7.29 -23.35
N PHE A 263 15.81 6.27 -23.81
CA PHE A 263 15.71 5.87 -25.20
C PHE A 263 14.49 4.97 -25.40
N ASP A 264 13.82 5.06 -26.54
CA ASP A 264 12.81 4.07 -26.96
C ASP A 264 12.92 3.90 -28.48
N THR A 265 12.87 2.67 -28.96
CA THR A 265 12.77 2.40 -30.42
C THR A 265 11.35 2.58 -30.93
N GLY A 266 10.36 2.61 -30.02
CA GLY A 266 8.93 2.67 -30.34
C GLY A 266 8.33 1.32 -30.73
N GLU A 267 9.16 0.28 -30.89
CA GLU A 267 8.72 -1.06 -31.25
C GLU A 267 8.02 -1.75 -30.06
N ARG A 268 6.78 -2.19 -30.28
CA ARG A 268 6.00 -2.97 -29.32
C ARG A 268 5.86 -4.41 -29.82
N ILE A 269 6.10 -5.35 -28.92
CA ILE A 269 5.87 -6.79 -29.15
C ILE A 269 4.74 -7.28 -28.26
N GLU A 270 4.02 -8.29 -28.74
CA GLU A 270 3.04 -9.01 -27.93
C GLU A 270 3.77 -9.90 -26.89
N VAL A 271 3.41 -9.77 -25.62
CA VAL A 271 3.93 -10.62 -24.55
C VAL A 271 2.89 -11.68 -24.21
N LYS A 272 3.00 -12.84 -24.86
CA LYS A 272 2.08 -13.97 -24.62
C LYS A 272 2.35 -14.60 -23.25
N GLY A 273 1.28 -14.92 -22.52
CA GLY A 273 1.36 -15.63 -21.25
C GLY A 273 1.94 -14.80 -20.09
N PHE A 274 1.95 -13.47 -20.19
CA PHE A 274 2.33 -12.63 -19.05
C PHE A 274 1.41 -12.90 -17.87
N THR A 275 2.00 -13.33 -16.77
CA THR A 275 1.30 -13.49 -15.49
C THR A 275 1.85 -12.41 -14.56
N PRO A 276 0.98 -11.52 -14.02
CA PRO A 276 1.41 -10.54 -13.04
C PRO A 276 2.12 -11.23 -11.86
N VAL A 277 3.21 -10.62 -11.41
CA VAL A 277 3.92 -11.06 -10.21
C VAL A 277 2.97 -10.86 -9.03
N ASN A 278 2.60 -11.94 -8.34
CA ASN A 278 1.70 -11.90 -7.18
C ASN A 278 2.46 -12.03 -5.85
N SER A 279 3.78 -12.13 -5.90
CA SER A 279 4.63 -12.24 -4.73
C SER A 279 5.98 -11.58 -4.95
N TRP A 280 6.53 -10.89 -3.96
CA TRP A 280 7.88 -10.34 -4.05
C TRP A 280 8.64 -10.47 -2.74
N ARG A 281 9.96 -10.62 -2.85
CA ARG A 281 10.87 -10.84 -1.72
C ARG A 281 11.91 -9.75 -1.64
N PHE A 282 12.25 -9.34 -0.43
CA PHE A 282 13.28 -8.35 -0.19
C PHE A 282 13.95 -8.53 1.18
N GLU A 283 15.23 -8.18 1.23
CA GLU A 283 15.91 -7.92 2.50
C GLU A 283 15.23 -6.72 3.15
N LEU A 284 15.11 -6.72 4.49
CA LEU A 284 14.68 -5.56 5.27
C LEU A 284 15.88 -4.72 5.69
N PRO A 285 16.27 -3.66 4.94
CA PRO A 285 17.52 -2.97 5.23
C PRO A 285 17.37 -2.17 6.51
N GLY A 286 18.37 -2.29 7.39
CA GLY A 286 18.34 -1.64 8.70
C GLY A 286 17.56 -2.39 9.78
N ILE A 287 17.02 -3.58 9.51
CA ILE A 287 16.51 -4.47 10.54
C ILE A 287 17.49 -5.64 10.73
N ARG A 288 18.22 -5.63 11.84
CA ARG A 288 19.25 -6.62 12.16
C ARG A 288 19.15 -7.04 13.62
N PHE A 289 19.61 -8.24 13.91
CA PHE A 289 19.77 -8.68 15.28
C PHE A 289 21.15 -8.29 15.80
N PHE A 290 21.31 -8.22 17.12
CA PHE A 290 22.66 -8.21 17.68
C PHE A 290 23.36 -9.56 17.40
N PRO A 291 24.68 -9.56 17.10
CA PRO A 291 25.42 -10.80 16.85
C PRO A 291 25.26 -11.80 18.00
N ALA A 292 24.98 -13.06 17.66
CA ALA A 292 24.72 -14.16 18.60
C ALA A 292 23.62 -13.91 19.66
N LYS A 293 22.80 -12.85 19.53
CA LYS A 293 21.69 -12.53 20.44
C LYS A 293 20.34 -12.63 19.73
N ASN A 294 19.28 -12.74 20.52
CA ASN A 294 17.90 -12.91 20.04
C ASN A 294 17.12 -11.58 19.87
N ASN A 295 17.71 -10.46 20.27
CA ASN A 295 17.07 -9.14 20.24
C ASN A 295 17.70 -8.22 19.19
N MET A 296 16.99 -7.15 18.86
CA MET A 296 17.38 -6.14 17.88
C MET A 296 17.68 -4.79 18.53
N PRO A 297 18.52 -3.94 17.92
CA PRO A 297 18.68 -2.54 18.33
C PRO A 297 17.34 -1.77 18.27
N PRO A 298 17.19 -0.67 19.05
CA PRO A 298 15.97 0.14 19.04
C PRO A 298 15.53 0.62 17.66
N ALA A 299 16.48 1.03 16.81
CA ALA A 299 16.19 1.48 15.44
C ALA A 299 15.57 0.36 14.57
N SER A 300 16.09 -0.87 14.70
CA SER A 300 15.55 -2.03 13.99
C SER A 300 14.14 -2.40 14.47
N ARG A 301 13.86 -2.29 15.78
CA ARG A 301 12.51 -2.48 16.33
C ARG A 301 11.52 -1.43 15.84
N PHE A 302 11.93 -0.15 15.84
CA PHE A 302 11.11 0.93 15.31
C PHE A 302 10.78 0.70 13.83
N ASN A 303 11.77 0.31 13.02
CA ASN A 303 11.55 -0.02 11.62
C ASN A 303 10.58 -1.21 11.43
N LEU A 304 10.69 -2.25 12.26
CA LEU A 304 9.77 -3.37 12.23
C LEU A 304 8.32 -2.94 12.52
N LYS A 305 8.12 -2.02 13.48
CA LYS A 305 6.78 -1.48 13.80
C LYS A 305 6.17 -0.66 12.66
N LEU A 306 6.98 0.11 11.92
CA LEU A 306 6.50 0.82 10.73
C LEU A 306 5.97 -0.13 9.66
N ILE A 307 6.64 -1.27 9.47
CA ILE A 307 6.18 -2.33 8.56
C ILE A 307 4.91 -2.99 9.13
N ALA A 308 4.88 -3.26 10.43
CA ALA A 308 3.73 -3.86 11.08
C ALA A 308 2.45 -3.02 10.90
N SER A 309 2.57 -1.70 10.95
CA SER A 309 1.46 -0.77 10.65
C SER A 309 0.97 -0.90 9.19
N ASP A 310 1.87 -1.07 8.23
CA ASP A 310 1.49 -1.35 6.84
C ASP A 310 0.79 -2.71 6.68
N ILE A 311 1.27 -3.74 7.39
CA ILE A 311 0.68 -5.08 7.39
C ILE A 311 -0.74 -5.06 7.96
N GLU A 312 -0.98 -4.35 9.06
CA GLU A 312 -2.31 -4.23 9.65
C GLU A 312 -3.32 -3.66 8.64
N ASN A 313 -2.87 -2.84 7.70
CA ASN A 313 -3.71 -2.26 6.65
C ASN A 313 -3.61 -2.99 5.30
N SER A 314 -2.94 -4.15 5.25
CA SER A 314 -2.75 -4.90 4.00
C SER A 314 -3.94 -5.83 3.72
N PHE A 315 -4.70 -5.50 2.66
CA PHE A 315 -5.90 -6.24 2.27
C PHE A 315 -5.58 -7.29 1.22
N GLY A 316 -5.88 -8.56 1.51
CA GLY A 316 -5.61 -9.66 0.57
C GLY A 316 -4.12 -9.94 0.36
N TYR A 317 -3.24 -9.49 1.27
CA TYR A 317 -1.82 -9.85 1.27
C TYR A 317 -1.43 -10.59 2.55
N ARG A 318 -0.36 -11.37 2.46
CA ARG A 318 0.31 -12.03 3.58
C ARG A 318 1.80 -11.68 3.55
N TYR A 319 2.35 -11.35 4.72
CA TYR A 319 3.77 -11.05 4.89
C TYR A 319 4.46 -12.21 5.62
N THR A 320 5.41 -12.88 4.98
CA THR A 320 6.19 -13.95 5.59
C THR A 320 7.60 -13.44 5.88
N PHE A 321 7.94 -13.34 7.17
CA PHE A 321 9.25 -12.95 7.67
C PHE A 321 10.12 -14.19 7.83
N TYR A 322 11.20 -14.28 7.05
CA TYR A 322 12.19 -15.35 7.15
C TYR A 322 13.35 -14.89 8.02
N ILE A 323 13.60 -15.60 9.10
CA ILE A 323 14.63 -15.27 10.09
C ILE A 323 15.85 -16.17 9.87
N LYS A 324 17.05 -15.60 9.96
CA LYS A 324 18.32 -16.33 9.94
C LYS A 324 19.01 -16.28 11.31
N ALA A 325 19.66 -17.38 11.68
CA ALA A 325 20.48 -17.51 12.89
C ALA A 325 21.50 -18.64 12.72
N ASP A 326 22.58 -18.60 13.52
CA ASP A 326 23.70 -19.55 13.41
C ASP A 326 23.37 -20.95 13.95
N ASN A 327 22.31 -21.08 14.75
CA ASN A 327 21.85 -22.36 15.29
C ASN A 327 20.33 -22.33 15.57
N GLU A 328 19.74 -23.51 15.66
CA GLU A 328 18.29 -23.70 15.82
C GLU A 328 17.73 -23.04 17.09
N ARG A 329 18.47 -23.10 18.21
CA ARG A 329 18.04 -22.47 19.47
C ARG A 329 17.93 -20.96 19.31
N LEU A 330 18.96 -20.32 18.76
CA LEU A 330 18.96 -18.88 18.50
C LEU A 330 17.89 -18.50 17.47
N MET A 331 17.67 -19.34 16.45
CA MET A 331 16.63 -19.16 15.45
C MET A 331 15.24 -19.05 16.09
N LYS A 332 14.86 -20.04 16.90
CA LYS A 332 13.57 -20.07 17.61
C LYS A 332 13.40 -18.85 18.51
N GLN A 333 14.46 -18.43 19.20
CA GLN A 333 14.43 -17.25 20.05
C GLN A 333 14.22 -15.95 19.26
N ARG A 334 14.84 -15.82 18.08
CA ARG A 334 14.68 -14.66 17.19
C ARG A 334 13.28 -14.61 16.55
N ILE A 335 12.75 -15.75 16.11
CA ILE A 335 11.37 -15.87 15.62
C ILE A 335 10.38 -15.38 16.68
N ALA A 336 10.45 -15.93 17.89
CA ALA A 336 9.57 -15.55 18.99
C ALA A 336 9.71 -14.06 19.37
N PHE A 337 10.90 -13.46 19.18
CA PHE A 337 11.09 -12.03 19.38
C PHE A 337 10.32 -11.20 18.35
N VAL A 338 10.45 -11.53 17.06
CA VAL A 338 9.75 -10.83 15.98
C VAL A 338 8.24 -10.98 16.11
N GLU A 339 7.74 -12.18 16.41
CA GLU A 339 6.32 -12.42 16.63
C GLU A 339 5.75 -11.53 17.75
N ARG A 340 6.46 -11.38 18.88
CA ARG A 340 6.03 -10.48 19.96
C ARG A 340 6.01 -9.02 19.55
N GLU A 341 7.00 -8.55 18.79
CA GLU A 341 7.03 -7.17 18.30
C GLU A 341 5.87 -6.91 17.33
N LEU A 342 5.55 -7.87 16.45
CA LEU A 342 4.45 -7.77 15.49
C LEU A 342 3.07 -7.88 16.15
N ALA A 343 2.89 -8.81 17.10
CA ALA A 343 1.63 -8.98 17.83
C ALA A 343 1.23 -7.75 18.67
N GLY A 344 2.19 -6.89 19.02
CA GLY A 344 1.91 -5.61 19.67
C GLY A 344 1.25 -4.57 18.74
N GLU A 345 1.39 -4.72 17.42
CA GLU A 345 0.94 -3.75 16.41
C GLU A 345 -0.20 -4.31 15.54
N ILE A 346 -0.17 -5.61 15.23
CA ILE A 346 -1.08 -6.28 14.30
C ILE A 346 -2.12 -7.08 15.09
N ARG A 347 -3.40 -6.81 14.86
CA ARG A 347 -4.51 -7.42 15.62
C ARG A 347 -4.98 -8.74 15.02
N SER A 348 -4.73 -8.96 13.73
CA SER A 348 -5.16 -10.15 12.99
C SER A 348 -3.97 -11.08 12.68
N GLY A 349 -4.01 -12.31 13.20
CA GLY A 349 -2.92 -13.29 13.06
C GLY A 349 -2.70 -13.85 11.66
N ASP A 350 -3.67 -13.72 10.74
CA ASP A 350 -3.56 -14.31 9.40
C ASP A 350 -2.76 -13.44 8.40
N LYS A 351 -2.45 -12.20 8.77
CA LYS A 351 -1.81 -11.20 7.90
C LYS A 351 -0.29 -11.39 7.77
N TYR A 352 0.33 -12.08 8.73
CA TYR A 352 1.77 -12.37 8.66
C TYR A 352 2.12 -13.77 9.16
N LYS A 353 3.32 -14.20 8.84
CA LYS A 353 3.98 -15.40 9.39
C LYS A 353 5.44 -15.08 9.68
N VAL A 354 6.01 -15.70 10.70
CA VAL A 354 7.45 -15.64 10.98
C VAL A 354 7.98 -17.07 10.94
N VAL A 355 8.97 -17.33 10.10
CA VAL A 355 9.46 -18.68 9.80
C VAL A 355 10.99 -18.71 9.75
N ALA A 356 11.55 -19.92 9.82
CA ALA A 356 12.99 -20.11 9.72
C ALA A 356 13.46 -19.98 8.26
N TRP A 357 14.72 -19.58 8.08
CA TRP A 357 15.34 -19.44 6.76
C TRP A 357 15.30 -20.72 5.91
N GLU A 358 15.36 -21.89 6.55
CA GLU A 358 15.40 -23.20 5.88
C GLU A 358 14.15 -23.50 5.06
N ASP A 359 13.05 -22.77 5.27
CA ASP A 359 11.80 -22.87 4.50
C ASP A 359 11.87 -22.18 3.12
N ILE A 360 13.06 -21.76 2.66
CA ILE A 360 13.28 -21.11 1.36
C ILE A 360 13.93 -22.11 0.36
N PRO A 361 13.43 -22.24 -0.88
CA PRO A 361 14.08 -23.03 -1.91
C PRO A 361 15.53 -22.60 -2.16
N ALA A 362 16.47 -23.55 -2.11
CA ALA A 362 17.92 -23.35 -1.99
C ALA A 362 18.64 -22.53 -3.09
N ASN A 363 18.00 -22.29 -4.24
CA ASN A 363 18.66 -21.69 -5.40
C ASN A 363 18.40 -20.18 -5.46
N LYS A 364 19.18 -19.30 -4.79
CA LYS A 364 19.34 -17.89 -5.28
C LYS A 364 20.29 -16.87 -4.61
N TYR A 365 21.13 -17.15 -3.61
CA TYR A 365 21.83 -16.02 -2.94
C TYR A 365 23.26 -16.29 -2.47
N HIS A 366 24.17 -15.35 -2.76
CA HIS A 366 25.60 -15.42 -2.46
C HIS A 366 26.00 -14.78 -1.11
N ILE A 367 25.17 -13.91 -0.51
CA ILE A 367 25.33 -13.41 0.87
C ILE A 367 23.93 -13.15 1.44
N LEU A 368 23.61 -13.75 2.58
CA LEU A 368 22.25 -13.75 3.16
C LEU A 368 22.16 -12.89 4.43
N PRO A 369 21.37 -11.79 4.45
CA PRO A 369 21.09 -10.97 5.63
C PRO A 369 20.29 -11.71 6.70
N ASP A 370 20.19 -11.09 7.88
CA ASP A 370 19.56 -11.66 9.08
C ASP A 370 18.05 -11.91 8.92
N MET A 371 17.37 -11.17 8.04
CA MET A 371 15.94 -11.29 7.83
C MET A 371 15.51 -10.86 6.42
N TYR A 372 14.54 -11.59 5.86
CA TYR A 372 13.83 -11.23 4.62
C TYR A 372 12.33 -11.21 4.84
N VAL A 373 11.64 -10.48 3.98
CA VAL A 373 10.18 -10.51 3.88
C VAL A 373 9.75 -10.94 2.49
N LEU A 374 8.77 -11.82 2.46
CA LEU A 374 7.98 -12.18 1.30
C LEU A 374 6.59 -11.59 1.47
N ILE A 375 6.14 -10.79 0.51
CA ILE A 375 4.75 -10.33 0.44
C ILE A 375 4.06 -11.13 -0.65
N GLU A 376 2.94 -11.76 -0.32
CA GLU A 376 2.15 -12.60 -1.23
C GLU A 376 0.71 -12.12 -1.26
N LYS A 377 0.14 -11.99 -2.45
CA LYS A 377 -1.30 -11.81 -2.60
C LYS A 377 -1.99 -13.15 -2.29
N LYS A 378 -2.97 -13.12 -1.37
CA LYS A 378 -3.76 -14.28 -0.93
C LYS A 378 -4.80 -14.71 -1.96
#